data_AF-A0A0H3GHS0-F1
#
_entry.id   AF-A0A0H3GHS0-F1
#
_cell.length_a   1.000
_cell.length_b   1.000
_cell.length_c   1.000
_cell.angle_alpha   90.00
_cell.angle_beta   90.00
_cell.angle_gamma   90.00
#
_symmetry.space_group_name_H-M   'P 1'
#
loop_
_entity.id
_entity.type
_entity.pdbx_description
1 polymer ?
#
loop_
_entity_poly.entity_id
_entity_poly.type
_entity_poly.pdbx_seq_one_letter_code
_entity_poly.pdbx_strand_id
1 'polypeptide(L)' 'MNDIELSQAQRDLLRDRLSKYCAETFDLELEQFDAEFFVDFIAKELGPLFYNAGIEEAIRTHQAWSERIQEEMDLKKVY' A
#
# COMPACT_ATOMS: atom_id res chain seq x y z
N MET A 1 -3.26 -11.12 11.64
CA MET A 1 -2.71 -10.10 10.73
C MET A 1 -3.45 -8.82 11.05
N ASN A 2 -2.76 -7.67 11.06
CA ASN A 2 -3.49 -6.42 11.16
C ASN A 2 -4.19 -6.22 9.82
N ASP A 3 -5.52 -6.15 9.85
CA ASP A 3 -6.27 -5.76 8.67
C ASP A 3 -5.83 -4.35 8.26
N ILE A 4 -5.83 -4.08 6.95
CA ILE A 4 -5.51 -2.74 6.45
C ILE A 4 -6.66 -1.83 6.85
N GLU A 5 -6.42 -0.98 7.85
CA GLU A 5 -7.40 -0.01 8.31
C GLU A 5 -7.45 1.19 7.36
N LEU A 6 -8.62 1.38 6.77
CA LEU A 6 -8.91 2.53 5.89
C LEU A 6 -9.87 3.46 6.62
N SER A 7 -9.50 4.74 6.70
CA SER A 7 -10.41 5.78 7.17
C SER A 7 -11.61 5.92 6.23
N GLN A 8 -12.71 6.48 6.72
CA GLN A 8 -13.91 6.71 5.90
C GLN A 8 -13.59 7.51 4.64
N ALA A 9 -12.78 8.59 4.75
CA ALA A 9 -12.38 9.40 3.61
C ALA A 9 -11.56 8.62 2.56
N GLN A 10 -10.72 7.66 3.00
CA GLN A 10 -9.99 6.79 2.08
C GLN A 10 -10.94 5.79 1.39
N ARG A 11 -11.90 5.22 2.11
CA ARG A 11 -12.91 4.31 1.52
C ARG A 11 -13.78 5.06 0.50
N ASP A 12 -14.22 6.27 0.83
CA ASP A 12 -15.01 7.12 -0.08
C ASP A 12 -14.23 7.40 -1.37
N LEU A 13 -12.94 7.74 -1.26
CA LEU A 13 -12.06 7.97 -2.40
C LEU A 13 -11.86 6.69 -3.24
N LEU A 14 -11.73 5.53 -2.60
CA LEU A 14 -11.57 4.26 -3.31
C LEU A 14 -12.86 3.87 -4.04
N ARG A 15 -14.03 4.06 -3.42
CA ARG A 15 -15.32 3.82 -4.08
C ARG A 15 -15.48 4.69 -5.31
N ASP A 16 -15.22 6.00 -5.19
CA ASP A 16 -15.29 6.92 -6.34
C ASP A 16 -14.38 6.48 -7.49
N ARG A 17 -13.13 6.11 -7.18
CA ARG A 17 -12.16 5.64 -8.18
C ARG A 17 -12.58 4.32 -8.83
N LEU A 18 -13.08 3.36 -8.05
CA LEU A 18 -13.52 2.06 -8.57
C LEU A 18 -14.77 2.21 -9.41
N SER A 19 -15.79 2.95 -8.93
CA SER A 19 -17.01 3.24 -9.68
C SER A 19 -16.68 3.93 -11.00
N LYS A 20 -15.83 4.95 -10.98
CA LYS A 20 -15.40 5.65 -12.19
C LYS A 20 -14.66 4.73 -13.16
N TYR A 21 -13.70 3.95 -12.68
CA TYR A 21 -12.94 3.01 -13.52
C TYR A 21 -13.85 1.96 -14.16
N CYS A 22 -14.82 1.42 -13.41
CA CYS A 22 -15.76 0.44 -13.91
C CYS A 22 -16.72 1.01 -14.96
N ALA A 23 -17.23 2.23 -14.75
CA ALA A 23 -18.06 2.90 -15.75
C ALA A 23 -17.28 3.21 -17.03
N GLU A 24 -16.06 3.75 -16.92
CA GLU A 24 -15.25 4.14 -18.08
C GLU A 24 -14.71 2.94 -18.87
N THR A 25 -14.33 1.86 -18.17
CA THR A 25 -13.61 0.72 -18.78
C THR A 25 -14.54 -0.43 -19.15
N PHE A 26 -15.60 -0.64 -18.38
CA PHE A 26 -16.48 -1.80 -18.52
C PHE A 26 -17.94 -1.42 -18.79
N ASP A 27 -18.28 -0.13 -18.89
CA ASP A 27 -19.67 0.36 -18.99
C ASP A 27 -20.56 -0.20 -17.86
N LEU A 28 -19.95 -0.36 -16.67
CA LEU A 28 -20.58 -0.94 -15.49
C LEU A 28 -20.73 0.13 -14.41
N GLU A 29 -21.97 0.58 -14.19
CA GLU A 29 -22.28 1.44 -13.06
C GLU A 29 -22.33 0.62 -11.77
N LEU A 30 -21.47 0.97 -10.81
CA LEU A 30 -21.48 0.37 -9.48
C LEU A 30 -22.32 1.23 -8.55
N GLU A 31 -23.35 0.63 -7.95
CA GLU A 31 -24.07 1.26 -6.85
C GLU A 31 -23.18 1.40 -5.60
N GLN A 32 -23.62 2.22 -4.65
CA GLN A 32 -22.84 2.54 -3.45
C GLN A 32 -22.39 1.29 -2.67
N PHE A 33 -23.28 0.29 -2.53
CA PHE A 33 -22.96 -0.94 -1.82
C PHE A 33 -22.02 -1.85 -2.62
N ASP A 34 -22.20 -1.96 -3.93
CA ASP A 34 -21.31 -2.76 -4.78
C ASP A 34 -19.89 -2.18 -4.79
N ALA A 35 -19.78 -0.85 -4.87
CA ALA A 35 -18.50 -0.16 -4.76
C ALA A 35 -17.85 -0.42 -3.40
N GLU A 36 -18.61 -0.42 -2.30
CA GLU A 36 -18.08 -0.72 -0.96
C GLU A 36 -17.59 -2.16 -0.84
N PHE A 37 -18.37 -3.14 -1.31
CA PHE A 37 -17.93 -4.53 -1.33
C PHE A 37 -16.71 -4.74 -2.21
N PHE A 38 -16.59 -4.00 -3.30
CA PHE A 38 -15.41 -4.07 -4.15
C PHE A 38 -14.19 -3.47 -3.45
N VAL A 39 -14.33 -2.37 -2.72
CA VAL A 39 -13.26 -1.84 -1.85
C VAL A 39 -12.83 -2.90 -0.83
N ASP A 40 -13.77 -3.58 -0.17
CA ASP A 40 -13.45 -4.65 0.79
C ASP A 40 -12.72 -5.82 0.14
N PHE A 41 -13.15 -6.25 -1.04
CA PHE A 41 -12.48 -7.29 -1.81
C PHE A 41 -11.04 -6.90 -2.12
N ILE A 42 -10.82 -5.69 -2.65
CA ILE A 42 -9.48 -5.20 -2.99
C ILE A 42 -8.61 -5.07 -1.74
N ALA A 43 -9.13 -4.49 -0.66
CA ALA A 43 -8.40 -4.32 0.60
C ALA A 43 -7.98 -5.67 1.20
N LYS A 44 -8.83 -6.69 1.09
CA LYS A 44 -8.56 -8.03 1.62
C LYS A 44 -7.64 -8.85 0.73
N GLU A 45 -7.91 -8.91 -0.57
CA GLU A 45 -7.24 -9.86 -1.47
C GLU A 45 -5.97 -9.26 -2.10
N LEU A 46 -5.96 -7.95 -2.42
CA LEU A 46 -4.82 -7.29 -3.05
C LEU A 46 -4.02 -6.43 -2.08
N GLY A 47 -4.69 -5.82 -1.09
CA GLY A 47 -4.08 -4.91 -0.13
C GLY A 47 -2.81 -5.44 0.53
N PRO A 48 -2.78 -6.69 1.06
CA PRO A 48 -1.59 -7.23 1.70
C PRO A 48 -0.37 -7.32 0.77
N LEU A 49 -0.57 -7.60 -0.53
CA LEU A 49 0.53 -7.69 -1.49
C LEU A 49 1.21 -6.33 -1.69
N PHE A 50 0.42 -5.28 -1.92
CA PHE A 50 0.95 -3.93 -2.09
C PHE A 50 1.52 -3.37 -0.78
N TYR A 51 0.88 -3.65 0.36
CA TYR A 51 1.38 -3.25 1.67
C TYR A 51 2.73 -3.91 1.95
N ASN A 52 2.84 -5.22 1.78
CA ASN A 52 4.09 -5.95 2.00
C ASN A 52 5.20 -5.51 1.04
N ALA A 53 4.89 -5.25 -0.23
CA ALA A 53 5.86 -4.71 -1.18
C ALA A 53 6.43 -3.35 -0.69
N GLY A 54 5.59 -2.50 -0.10
CA GLY A 54 6.03 -1.25 0.53
C GLY A 54 6.93 -1.47 1.75
N ILE A 55 6.57 -2.44 2.61
CA ILE A 55 7.40 -2.82 3.78
C ILE A 55 8.76 -3.37 3.33
N GLU A 56 8.79 -4.24 2.32
CA GLU A 56 10.03 -4.80 1.78
C GLU A 56 10.94 -3.70 1.21
N GLU A 57 10.38 -2.71 0.52
CA GLU A 57 11.15 -1.57 0.02
C GLU A 57 11.73 -0.71 1.15
N ALA A 58 10.95 -0.49 2.22
CA ALA A 58 11.42 0.21 3.41
C ALA A 58 12.58 -0.55 4.09
N ILE A 59 12.48 -1.88 4.20
CA ILE A 59 13.54 -2.74 4.75
C ILE A 59 14.80 -2.64 3.90
N ARG A 60 14.69 -2.79 2.58
CA ARG A 60 15.83 -2.68 1.66
C ARG A 60 16.53 -1.34 1.79
N THR A 61 15.74 -0.26 1.84
CA THR A 61 16.26 1.09 2.03
C THR A 61 17.02 1.17 3.36
N HIS A 62 16.40 0.77 4.47
CA HIS A 62 17.03 0.81 5.78
C HIS A 62 18.35 0.02 5.84
N GLN A 63 18.39 -1.16 5.22
CA GLN A 63 19.60 -2.00 5.15
C GLN A 63 20.73 -1.30 4.41
N ALA A 64 20.47 -0.73 3.23
CA ALA A 64 21.47 0.00 2.45
C ALA A 64 22.07 1.18 3.23
N TRP A 65 21.24 1.92 3.98
CA TRP A 65 21.72 3.01 4.83
C TRP A 65 22.50 2.51 6.05
N SER A 66 22.06 1.39 6.65
CA SER A 66 22.74 0.79 7.80
C SER A 66 24.14 0.30 7.43
N GLU A 67 24.27 -0.37 6.27
CA GLU A 67 25.55 -0.81 5.71
C GLU A 67 26.48 0.39 5.48
N ARG A 68 25.97 1.43 4.80
CA ARG A 68 26.74 2.65 4.55
C ARG A 68 27.21 3.33 5.84
N ILE A 69 26.34 3.43 6.84
CA ILE A 69 26.69 4.01 8.14
C ILE A 69 27.77 3.16 8.81
N GLN A 70 27.67 1.83 8.77
CA GLN A 70 28.66 0.94 9.36
C GLN A 70 30.03 1.11 8.71
N GLU A 71 30.12 1.17 7.39
CA GLU A 71 31.36 1.43 6.65
C GLU A 71 32.00 2.76 7.08
N GLU A 72 31.19 3.83 7.15
CA GLU A 72 31.65 5.15 7.60
C GLU A 72 32.14 5.17 9.05
N MET A 73 31.53 4.37 9.93
CA MET A 73 31.96 4.24 11.33
C MET A 73 33.23 3.40 11.46
N ASP A 74 33.38 2.36 10.65
CA ASP A 74 34.58 1.53 10.61
C ASP A 74 35.81 2.33 10.17
N LEU A 75 35.66 3.23 9.19
CA LEU A 75 36.74 4.13 8.74
C LEU A 75 37.23 5.11 9.82
N LYS A 76 36.42 5.36 10.86
CA LYS A 76 36.78 6.27 11.97
C LYS A 76 37.44 5.56 13.14
N LYS A 77 37.58 4.23 13.10
CA LYS A 77 38.28 3.49 14.15
C LYS A 77 39.74 3.92 14.20
N VAL A 78 40.18 4.35 15.38
CA VAL A 78 41.59 4.65 15.67
C VAL A 78 42.22 3.41 16.26
N TYR A 79 43.38 3.02 15.74
CA TYR A 79 44.21 1.93 16.25
C TYR A 79 45.32 2.47 17.16
#